data_AF-A0A1F5H6W9-F1
#
_entry.id   AF-A0A1F5H6W9-F1
#
_cell.length_a   1.000
_cell.length_b   1.000
_cell.length_c   1.000
_cell.angle_alpha   90.00
_cell.angle_beta   90.00
_cell.angle_gamma   90.00
#
_symmetry.space_group_name_H-M   'P 1'
#
loop_
_entity.id
_entity.type
_entity.pdbx_description
1 polymer ?
#
loop_
_entity_poly.entity_id
_entity_poly.type
_entity_poly.pdbx_seq_one_letter_code
_entity_poly.pdbx_strand_id
1 'polypeptide(L)' 'MPRIIHQDLSYKVVGILFDIHKKLGNRYQEEYYQRAFAEALKKSHLKFQKELSFDLEYDGKK' A
#
# COMPACT_ATOMS: atom_id res chain seq x y z
N MET A 1 -11.93 13.16 -17.84
CA MET A 1 -10.97 12.69 -16.82
C MET A 1 -11.75 12.30 -15.58
N PRO A 2 -11.52 11.11 -14.98
CA PRO A 2 -12.23 10.70 -13.78
C PRO A 2 -11.87 11.61 -12.59
N ARG A 3 -12.87 11.93 -11.75
CA ARG A 3 -12.68 12.77 -10.56
C ARG A 3 -12.07 11.93 -9.44
N ILE A 4 -10.87 12.29 -8.96
CA ILE A 4 -10.22 11.65 -7.82
C ILE A 4 -10.75 12.31 -6.54
N ILE A 5 -11.39 11.52 -5.67
CA ILE A 5 -12.05 12.02 -4.45
C ILE A 5 -11.01 12.58 -3.46
N HIS A 6 -9.87 11.90 -3.30
CA HIS A 6 -8.79 12.29 -2.40
C HIS A 6 -7.48 12.53 -3.16
N GLN A 7 -7.48 13.55 -4.02
CA GLN A 7 -6.39 13.80 -4.96
C GLN A 7 -5.00 13.84 -4.30
N ASP A 8 -4.81 14.64 -3.25
CA ASP A 8 -3.52 14.79 -2.56
C ASP A 8 -3.04 13.46 -1.93
N LEU A 9 -3.93 12.79 -1.18
CA LEU A 9 -3.63 11.51 -0.54
C LEU A 9 -3.31 10.43 -1.59
N SER A 10 -4.09 10.35 -2.66
CA SER A 10 -3.88 9.39 -3.74
C SER A 10 -2.51 9.59 -4.39
N TYR A 11 -2.14 10.83 -4.75
CA TYR A 11 -0.83 11.09 -5.34
C TYR A 11 0.32 10.82 -4.36
N LYS A 12 0.14 11.15 -3.08
CA LYS A 12 1.13 10.87 -2.04
C LYS A 12 1.37 9.37 -1.89
N VAL A 13 0.31 8.56 -1.79
CA VAL A 13 0.40 7.10 -1.67
C VAL A 13 1.06 6.49 -2.91
N VAL A 14 0.62 6.90 -4.10
CA VAL A 14 1.17 6.41 -5.38
C VAL A 14 2.66 6.78 -5.50
N GLY A 15 3.04 8.02 -5.15
CA GLY A 15 4.43 8.46 -5.16
C GLY A 15 5.32 7.62 -4.25
N ILE A 16 4.84 7.28 -3.05
CA ILE A 16 5.55 6.39 -2.12
C ILE A 16 5.75 5.00 -2.74
N LEU A 17 4.72 4.42 -3.35
CA LEU A 17 4.81 3.10 -3.99
C LEU A 17 5.81 3.09 -5.15
N PHE A 18 5.84 4.16 -5.96
CA PHE A 18 6.84 4.30 -7.01
C PHE A 18 8.27 4.42 -6.47
N ASP A 19 8.49 5.16 -5.39
CA ASP A 19 9.82 5.26 -4.74
C ASP A 19 10.29 3.90 -4.22
N ILE A 20 9.39 3.13 -3.60
CA ILE A 20 9.64 1.76 -3.15
C ILE A 20 10.00 0.87 -4.33
N HIS A 21 9.21 0.89 -5.40
CA HIS A 21 9.48 0.07 -6.59
C HIS A 21 10.81 0.44 -7.26
N LYS A 22 11.17 1.73 -7.31
CA LYS A 22 12.47 2.18 -7.84
C LYS A 22 13.65 1.64 -7.01
N LYS A 23 13.48 1.47 -5.70
CA LYS A 23 14.53 1.00 -4.78
C LYS A 23 14.64 -0.53 -4.72
N LEU A 24 13.50 -1.21 -4.64
CA LEU A 24 13.45 -2.68 -4.47
C LEU A 24 13.42 -3.43 -5.81
N GLY A 25 12.80 -2.86 -6.85
CA GLY A 25 12.58 -3.56 -8.11
C GLY A 25 11.68 -4.79 -7.96
N ASN A 26 11.49 -5.54 -9.04
CA ASN A 26 10.47 -6.60 -9.13
C ASN A 26 10.84 -7.97 -8.53
N ARG A 27 11.92 -8.07 -7.74
CA ARG A 27 12.49 -9.37 -7.32
C ARG A 27 12.10 -9.83 -5.91
N TYR A 28 11.50 -8.95 -5.12
CA TYR A 28 11.19 -9.24 -3.72
C TYR A 28 9.76 -9.75 -3.55
N GLN A 29 9.56 -10.60 -2.54
CA GLN A 29 8.22 -11.03 -2.14
C GLN A 29 7.40 -9.83 -1.63
N GLU A 30 6.08 -9.96 -1.72
CA GLU A 30 5.12 -8.94 -1.27
C GLU A 30 5.34 -8.51 0.18
N GLU A 31 5.74 -9.43 1.06
CA GLU A 31 6.01 -9.13 2.47
C GLU A 31 7.06 -8.00 2.62
N TYR A 32 8.12 -8.02 1.81
CA TYR A 32 9.17 -6.98 1.84
C TYR A 32 8.64 -5.64 1.33
N TYR A 33 7.79 -5.67 0.31
CA TYR A 33 7.10 -4.48 -0.18
C TYR A 33 6.18 -3.89 0.89
N GLN A 34 5.42 -4.73 1.58
CA GLN A 34 4.52 -4.31 2.66
C GLN A 34 5.30 -3.67 3.82
N ARG A 35 6.44 -4.26 4.21
CA ARG A 35 7.33 -3.71 5.24
C ARG A 35 7.91 -2.35 4.83
N ALA A 36 8.41 -2.24 3.60
CA ALA A 36 8.94 -0.97 3.07
C ALA A 36 7.85 0.11 3.00
N PHE A 37 6.64 -0.28 2.60
CA PHE A 37 5.50 0.63 2.51
C PHE A 37 5.04 1.13 3.88
N ALA A 38 4.93 0.23 4.87
CA ALA A 38 4.62 0.61 6.24
C ALA A 38 5.62 1.64 6.80
N GLU A 39 6.92 1.44 6.59
CA GLU A 39 7.96 2.38 7.03
C GLU A 39 7.86 3.74 6.30
N ALA A 40 7.56 3.74 5.00
CA ALA A 40 7.39 4.96 4.24
C ALA A 40 6.12 5.75 4.64
N LEU A 41 5.02 5.05 4.97
CA LEU A 41 3.80 5.65 5.50
C LEU A 41 4.02 6.27 6.88
N LYS A 42 4.77 5.59 7.77
CA LYS A 42 5.18 6.16 9.07
C LYS A 42 5.98 7.45 8.91
N LYS A 43 7.00 7.46 8.04
CA LYS A 43 7.81 8.66 7.75
C LYS A 43 6.97 9.79 7.18
N SER A 44 5.94 9.44 6.41
CA SER A 44 5.00 10.38 5.80
C SER A 44 3.90 10.87 6.75
N HIS A 45 3.93 10.44 8.02
CA HIS A 45 2.94 10.72 9.07
C HIS A 45 1.51 10.34 8.67
N LEU A 46 1.37 9.29 7.86
CA LEU A 46 0.08 8.75 7.45
C LEU A 46 -0.36 7.68 8.44
N LYS A 47 -1.62 7.76 8.89
CA LYS A 47 -2.23 6.72 9.71
C LYS A 47 -2.59 5.53 8.81
N PHE A 48 -2.19 4.34 9.23
CA PHE A 48 -2.53 3.11 8.53
C PHE A 48 -2.61 1.94 9.53
N GLN A 49 -3.26 0.87 9.10
CA GLN A 49 -3.28 -0.41 9.82
C GLN A 49 -2.67 -1.47 8.91
N LYS A 50 -1.76 -2.28 9.46
CA LYS A 50 -1.14 -3.40 8.73
C LYS A 50 -2.05 -4.63 8.84
N GLU A 51 -2.10 -5.42 7.77
CA GLU A 51 -2.71 -6.77 7.80
C GLU A 51 -4.13 -6.77 8.37
N LEU A 52 -4.97 -5.86 7.88
CA LEU A 52 -6.38 -5.84 8.25
C LEU A 52 -7.00 -7.18 7.86
N SER A 53 -7.48 -7.94 8.84
CA SER A 53 -8.19 -9.18 8.59
C SER A 53 -9.44 -8.89 7.77
N PHE A 54 -9.54 -9.54 6.62
CA PHE A 54 -10.74 -9.53 5.79
C PHE A 54 -11.37 -10.92 5.86
N ASP A 55 -12.69 -10.98 6.03
CA ASP A 55 -13.45 -12.24 6.02
C ASP A 55 -13.45 -12.74 4.56
N LEU A 56 -12.52 -13.63 4.25
CA LEU A 56 -12.36 -14.20 2.91
C LEU A 56 -13.32 -15.37 2.78
N GLU A 57 -14.51 -15.11 2.24
CA GLU A 57 -15.41 -16.19 1.85
C GLU A 57 -14.99 -16.73 0.48
N TYR A 58 -14.55 -17.99 0.44
CA TYR A 58 -14.24 -18.69 -0.81
C TYR A 58 -15.18 -19.88 -0.96
N ASP A 59 -15.96 -19.90 -2.04
CA ASP A 59 -16.91 -20.98 -2.37
C ASP A 59 -17.98 -21.21 -1.26
N GLY A 60 -18.52 -20.13 -0.70
CA GLY A 60 -19.56 -20.18 0.33
C GLY A 60 -19.10 -20.72 1.69
N LYS A 61 -17.77 -20.83 1.88
CA LYS A 61 -17.15 -21.16 3.16
C LYS A 61 -16.27 -19.99 3.60
N LYS A 62 -16.52 -19.53 4.83
CA LYS A 62 -15.66 -18.57 5.54
C LYS A 62 -14.29 -19.19 5.82
#